data_AF-A0A9D2W246-F1
#
_entry.id   AF-A0A9D2W246-F1
#
_cell.length_a   1.000
_cell.length_b   1.000
_cell.length_c   1.000
_cell.angle_alpha   90.00
_cell.angle_beta   90.00
_cell.angle_gamma   90.00
#
_symmetry.space_group_name_H-M   'P 1'
#
loop_
_entity.id
_entity.type
_entity.pdbx_description
1 polymer ?
#
loop_
_entity_poly.entity_id
_entity_poly.type
_entity_poly.pdbx_seq_one_letter_code
_entity_poly.pdbx_strand_id
1 'polypeptide(L)'
;MTNDVRALKKKFTLSPASLSTSEVLKESYKGNPELPNFLFDAVYKDMEAVWNDRAASVYDQQTQCWVENDEAFMTKRIQAVKDHYKELYARVNIPFPAVFDAISSAGDFGKAFGK
;
A
#
# COMPACT_ATOMS: atom_id res chain seq x y z
N MET A 1 -30.06 1.68 3.64
CA MET A 1 -28.79 1.98 2.94
C MET A 1 -27.65 1.42 3.78
N THR A 2 -27.21 0.17 3.56
CA THR A 2 -26.28 -0.48 4.52
C THR A 2 -25.32 -1.50 3.90
N ASN A 3 -25.43 -1.78 2.59
CA ASN A 3 -24.62 -2.82 1.93
C ASN A 3 -23.31 -2.29 1.32
N ASP A 4 -23.19 -1.00 1.01
CA ASP A 4 -22.00 -0.46 0.31
C ASP A 4 -20.77 -0.37 1.23
N VAL A 5 -20.91 0.10 2.47
CA VAL A 5 -19.77 0.31 3.37
C VAL A 5 -19.08 -1.01 3.74
N ARG A 6 -19.85 -2.09 3.91
CA ARG A 6 -19.30 -3.42 4.24
C ARG A 6 -18.59 -4.05 3.03
N ALA A 7 -19.12 -3.86 1.83
CA ALA A 7 -18.50 -4.31 0.59
C ALA A 7 -17.23 -3.52 0.26
N LEU A 8 -17.24 -2.20 0.47
CA LEU A 8 -16.07 -1.34 0.39
C LEU A 8 -15.03 -1.78 1.41
N LYS A 9 -15.38 -1.88 2.69
CA LYS A 9 -14.45 -2.32 3.75
C LYS A 9 -13.81 -3.66 3.41
N LYS A 10 -14.58 -4.60 2.85
CA LYS A 10 -14.10 -5.92 2.39
C LYS A 10 -13.17 -5.82 1.18
N LYS A 11 -13.44 -4.95 0.20
CA LYS A 11 -12.53 -4.69 -0.93
C LYS A 11 -11.23 -3.99 -0.50
N PHE A 12 -11.35 -2.91 0.30
CA PHE A 12 -10.21 -2.20 0.90
C PHE A 12 -9.33 -3.12 1.74
N THR A 13 -9.91 -4.10 2.43
CA THR A 13 -9.14 -5.07 3.22
C THR A 13 -8.60 -6.28 2.46
N LEU A 14 -9.21 -6.70 1.35
CA LEU A 14 -8.80 -7.93 0.65
C LEU A 14 -7.84 -7.70 -0.52
N SER A 15 -7.91 -6.55 -1.19
CA SER A 15 -7.01 -6.26 -2.31
C SER A 15 -6.82 -4.75 -2.47
N PRO A 16 -5.98 -4.12 -1.61
CA PRO A 16 -5.69 -2.69 -1.67
C PRO A 16 -5.19 -2.23 -3.03
N ALA A 17 -4.30 -2.99 -3.66
CA ALA A 17 -3.80 -2.75 -5.02
C ALA A 17 -4.89 -2.77 -6.12
N SER A 18 -6.09 -3.26 -5.82
CA SER A 18 -7.24 -3.21 -6.75
C SER A 18 -8.14 -1.98 -6.57
N LEU A 19 -7.77 -1.06 -5.66
CA LEU A 19 -8.51 0.18 -5.47
C LEU A 19 -8.41 1.05 -6.72
N SER A 20 -9.52 1.14 -7.45
CA SER A 20 -9.59 2.08 -8.55
C SER A 20 -9.64 3.51 -8.00
N THR A 21 -8.88 4.41 -8.61
CA THR A 21 -8.90 5.84 -8.28
C THR A 21 -10.32 6.42 -8.33
N SER A 22 -11.17 5.91 -9.22
CA SER A 22 -12.57 6.29 -9.36
C SER A 22 -13.43 5.93 -8.14
N GLU A 23 -13.19 4.76 -7.51
CA GLU A 23 -13.90 4.36 -6.30
C GLU A 23 -13.50 5.25 -5.10
N VAL A 24 -12.21 5.54 -4.96
CA VAL A 24 -11.68 6.43 -3.92
C VAL A 24 -12.24 7.86 -4.06
N LEU A 25 -12.28 8.39 -5.28
CA LEU A 25 -12.91 9.68 -5.58
C LEU A 25 -14.40 9.69 -5.26
N LYS A 26 -15.14 8.65 -5.64
CA LYS A 26 -16.58 8.54 -5.35
C LYS A 26 -16.86 8.60 -3.84
N GLU A 27 -16.06 7.90 -3.03
CA GLU A 27 -16.21 7.93 -1.58
C GLU A 27 -15.82 9.28 -0.95
N SER A 28 -14.83 9.97 -1.53
CA SER A 28 -14.49 11.34 -1.15
C SER A 28 -15.66 12.30 -1.41
N TYR A 29 -16.30 12.24 -2.59
CA TYR A 29 -17.48 13.07 -2.91
C TYR A 29 -18.69 12.76 -2.04
N LYS A 30 -18.83 11.53 -1.54
CA LYS A 30 -19.87 11.16 -0.57
C LYS A 30 -19.59 11.71 0.84
N GLY A 31 -18.42 12.30 1.07
CA GLY A 31 -17.99 12.77 2.39
C GLY A 31 -17.80 11.62 3.38
N ASN A 32 -17.31 10.46 2.91
CA ASN A 32 -17.13 9.29 3.77
C ASN A 32 -16.03 9.54 4.82
N PRO A 33 -16.36 9.62 6.13
CA PRO A 33 -15.38 9.92 7.17
C PRO A 33 -14.37 8.79 7.39
N GLU A 34 -14.65 7.57 6.93
CA GLU A 34 -13.76 6.41 7.07
C GLU A 34 -12.73 6.31 5.93
N LEU A 35 -12.84 7.16 4.89
CA LEU A 35 -11.93 7.12 3.75
C LEU A 35 -10.44 7.23 4.13
N PRO A 36 -10.02 8.13 5.05
CA PRO A 36 -8.62 8.19 5.49
C PRO A 36 -8.16 6.87 6.12
N ASN A 37 -8.98 6.24 6.96
CA ASN A 37 -8.67 4.96 7.59
C ASN A 37 -8.50 3.85 6.55
N PHE A 38 -9.40 3.81 5.56
CA PHE A 38 -9.33 2.82 4.49
C PHE A 38 -8.09 3.00 3.61
N LEU A 39 -7.72 4.25 3.29
CA LEU A 39 -6.49 4.52 2.55
C LEU A 39 -5.24 4.21 3.37
N PHE A 40 -5.28 4.41 4.69
CA PHE A 40 -4.18 4.05 5.58
C PHE A 40 -3.96 2.54 5.61
N ASP A 41 -5.02 1.78 5.85
CA ASP A 41 -5.00 0.31 5.87
C ASP A 41 -4.53 -0.26 4.53
N ALA A 42 -4.91 0.39 3.43
CA ALA A 42 -4.51 0.01 2.08
C ALA A 42 -3.00 0.16 1.86
N VAL A 43 -2.44 1.34 2.16
CA VAL A 43 -0.99 1.60 2.08
C VAL A 43 -0.23 0.62 2.98
N TYR A 44 -0.70 0.46 4.22
CA TYR A 44 -0.07 -0.43 5.19
C TYR A 44 0.06 -1.85 4.64
N LYS A 45 -1.03 -2.41 4.08
CA LYS A 45 -1.04 -3.78 3.56
C LYS A 45 -0.14 -3.97 2.35
N ASP A 46 -0.12 -3.02 1.41
CA ASP A 46 0.75 -3.12 0.25
C ASP A 46 2.23 -3.01 0.66
N MET A 47 2.56 -2.15 1.64
CA MET A 47 3.91 -2.09 2.19
C MET A 47 4.27 -3.35 3.01
N GLU A 48 3.33 -3.89 3.77
CA GLU A 48 3.48 -5.14 4.53
C GLU A 48 3.72 -6.33 3.60
N ALA A 49 3.07 -6.38 2.44
CA ALA A 49 3.32 -7.40 1.42
C ALA A 49 4.76 -7.30 0.90
N VAL A 50 5.26 -6.10 0.59
CA VAL A 50 6.65 -5.90 0.19
C VAL A 50 7.62 -6.31 1.30
N TRP A 51 7.31 -5.99 2.55
CA TRP A 51 8.10 -6.39 3.71
C TRP A 51 8.11 -7.90 3.93
N ASN A 52 6.99 -8.60 3.77
CA ASN A 52 6.92 -10.05 3.91
C ASN A 52 7.67 -10.77 2.79
N ASP A 53 7.66 -10.21 1.58
CA ASP A 53 8.41 -10.73 0.44
C ASP A 53 9.93 -10.70 0.67
N ARG A 54 10.46 -9.88 1.60
CA ARG A 54 11.91 -9.84 1.90
C ARG A 54 12.50 -11.22 2.23
N ALA A 55 11.69 -12.09 2.84
CA ALA A 55 12.10 -13.42 3.28
C ALA A 55 11.91 -14.48 2.18
N ALA A 56 11.27 -14.11 1.06
CA ALA A 56 11.07 -14.99 -0.07
C ALA A 56 12.27 -14.90 -1.03
N SER A 57 12.82 -16.05 -1.40
CA SER A 57 13.68 -16.15 -2.58
C SER A 57 12.83 -15.94 -3.82
N VAL A 58 13.28 -15.07 -4.73
CA VAL A 58 12.61 -14.83 -6.01
C VAL A 58 13.39 -15.55 -7.10
N TYR A 59 12.68 -16.21 -8.01
CA TYR A 59 13.31 -16.83 -9.17
C TYR A 59 13.68 -15.73 -10.18
N ASP A 60 14.98 -15.49 -10.35
CA ASP A 60 15.49 -14.56 -11.34
C ASP A 60 15.50 -15.22 -12.72
N GLN A 61 14.72 -14.68 -13.64
CA GLN A 61 14.60 -15.18 -15.00
C GLN A 61 15.85 -14.93 -15.85
N GLN A 62 16.69 -13.94 -15.51
CA GLN A 62 17.94 -13.66 -16.23
C GLN A 62 19.04 -14.65 -15.86
N THR A 63 19.20 -14.94 -14.58
CA THR A 63 20.26 -15.82 -14.07
C THR A 63 19.82 -17.27 -13.88
N GLN A 64 18.51 -17.54 -14.02
CA GLN A 64 17.86 -18.85 -13.85
C GLN A 64 18.14 -19.50 -12.49
N CYS A 65 18.28 -18.69 -11.44
CA CYS A 65 18.48 -19.17 -10.07
C CYS A 65 17.52 -18.47 -9.09
N TRP A 66 17.34 -19.11 -7.94
CA TRP A 66 16.66 -18.49 -6.81
C TRP A 66 17.64 -17.54 -6.13
N VAL A 67 17.34 -16.25 -6.15
CA VAL A 67 18.10 -15.21 -5.47
C VAL A 67 17.30 -14.69 -4.29
N GLU A 68 18.01 -14.34 -3.22
CA GLU A 68 17.41 -13.56 -2.14
C GLU A 68 16.90 -12.24 -2.67
N ASN A 69 15.80 -11.73 -2.11
CA ASN A 69 15.21 -10.48 -2.56
C ASN A 69 16.21 -9.33 -2.36
N ASP A 70 16.70 -8.76 -3.46
CA ASP A 70 17.63 -7.63 -3.46
C ASP A 70 16.98 -6.41 -2.78
N GLU A 71 17.71 -5.80 -1.85
CA GLU A 71 17.29 -4.57 -1.16
C GLU A 71 16.96 -3.45 -2.16
N ALA A 72 17.68 -3.38 -3.29
CA ALA A 72 17.41 -2.42 -4.35
C ALA A 72 16.06 -2.70 -5.05
N PHE A 73 15.70 -3.97 -5.23
CA PHE A 73 14.40 -4.35 -5.79
C PHE A 73 13.25 -3.99 -4.84
N MET A 74 13.42 -4.24 -3.54
CA MET A 74 12.43 -3.87 -2.54
C MET A 74 12.26 -2.36 -2.42
N THR A 75 13.36 -1.60 -2.46
CA THR A 75 13.32 -0.13 -2.45
C THR A 75 12.51 0.41 -3.63
N LYS A 76 12.68 -0.16 -4.84
CA LYS A 76 11.86 0.20 -6.00
C LYS A 76 10.38 -0.10 -5.79
N ARG A 77 10.05 -1.25 -5.18
CA ARG A 77 8.65 -1.61 -4.88
C ARG A 77 8.03 -0.68 -3.84
N ILE A 78 8.75 -0.35 -2.78
CA ILE A 78 8.30 0.62 -1.76
C ILE A 78 8.04 1.97 -2.42
N GLN A 79 8.95 2.45 -3.26
CA GLN A 79 8.77 3.71 -3.98
C GLN A 79 7.53 3.68 -4.88
N ALA A 80 7.33 2.60 -5.65
CA ALA A 80 6.14 2.45 -6.50
C ALA A 80 4.83 2.48 -5.70
N VAL A 81 4.79 1.82 -4.53
CA VAL A 81 3.65 1.88 -3.61
C VAL A 81 3.44 3.31 -3.12
N LYS A 82 4.49 4.00 -2.65
CA LYS A 82 4.40 5.39 -2.18
C LYS A 82 3.87 6.32 -3.27
N ASP A 83 4.39 6.23 -4.48
CA ASP A 83 4.00 7.11 -5.59
C ASP A 83 2.52 6.91 -5.95
N HIS A 84 2.08 5.65 -6.04
CA HIS A 84 0.69 5.32 -6.30
C HIS A 84 -0.25 5.92 -5.25
N TYR A 85 0.05 5.73 -3.96
CA TYR A 85 -0.81 6.23 -2.90
C TYR A 85 -0.69 7.73 -2.69
N LYS A 86 0.48 8.36 -2.87
CA LYS A 86 0.60 9.82 -2.84
C LYS A 86 -0.32 10.48 -3.86
N GLU A 87 -0.42 9.91 -5.05
CA GLU A 87 -1.36 10.39 -6.06
C GLU A 87 -2.82 10.22 -5.61
N LEU A 88 -3.19 9.05 -5.06
CA LEU A 88 -4.54 8.80 -4.56
C LEU A 88 -4.95 9.78 -3.45
N TYR A 89 -4.07 9.98 -2.46
CA TYR A 89 -4.30 10.90 -1.34
C TYR A 89 -4.43 12.35 -1.82
N ALA A 90 -3.58 12.78 -2.75
CA ALA A 90 -3.65 14.11 -3.35
C ALA A 90 -4.98 14.33 -4.09
N ARG A 91 -5.47 13.34 -4.84
CA ARG A 91 -6.73 13.41 -5.58
C ARG A 91 -7.97 13.57 -4.69
N VAL A 92 -7.93 13.08 -3.45
CA VAL A 92 -9.02 13.24 -2.47
C VAL A 92 -8.75 14.33 -1.44
N ASN A 93 -7.69 15.13 -1.64
CA ASN A 93 -7.30 16.23 -0.78
C ASN A 93 -7.04 15.82 0.69
N ILE A 94 -6.49 14.62 0.90
CA ILE A 94 -6.08 14.11 2.20
C ILE A 94 -4.54 14.13 2.25
N PRO A 95 -3.90 14.61 3.33
CA PRO A 95 -2.45 14.58 3.45
C PRO A 95 -1.96 13.12 3.54
N PHE A 96 -0.91 12.81 2.77
CA PHE A 96 -0.27 11.50 2.85
C PHE A 96 0.38 11.31 4.23
N PRO A 97 0.23 10.15 4.90
CA PRO A 97 0.73 9.97 6.25
C PRO A 97 2.26 10.00 6.31
N ALA A 98 2.81 10.85 7.18
CA ALA A 98 4.26 11.03 7.34
C ALA A 98 5.01 9.74 7.72
N VAL A 99 4.34 8.81 8.42
CA VAL A 99 4.91 7.50 8.78
C VAL A 99 5.32 6.71 7.54
N PHE A 100 4.53 6.72 6.47
CA PHE A 100 4.86 6.04 5.23
C PHE A 100 5.84 6.84 4.37
N ASP A 101 5.87 8.16 4.53
CA ASP A 101 6.82 9.01 3.81
C ASP A 101 8.27 8.79 4.29
N ALA A 102 8.45 8.50 5.57
CA ALA A 102 9.75 8.17 6.16
C ALA A 102 10.29 6.80 5.74
N ILE A 103 9.44 5.89 5.24
CA ILE A 103 9.84 4.53 4.86
C ILE A 103 10.54 4.59 3.50
N SER A 104 11.81 4.19 3.49
CA SER A 104 12.64 4.18 2.28
C SER A 104 13.23 2.81 2.01
N SER A 105 13.28 1.94 3.01
CA SER A 105 13.72 0.55 2.91
C SER A 105 12.73 -0.39 3.59
N ALA A 106 12.86 -1.67 3.28
CA ALA A 106 12.17 -2.73 4.00
C ALA A 106 12.45 -2.59 5.51
N GLY A 107 13.72 -2.43 5.89
CA GLY A 107 14.13 -2.28 7.29
C GLY A 107 13.43 -1.13 8.03
N ASP A 108 13.13 -0.03 7.34
CA ASP A 108 12.39 1.10 7.92
C ASP A 108 10.93 0.74 8.21
N PHE A 109 10.29 -0.06 7.35
CA PHE A 109 8.95 -0.58 7.62
C PHE A 109 8.95 -1.43 8.90
N GLY A 110 9.94 -2.30 9.04
CA GLY A 110 10.15 -3.08 10.27
C GLY A 110 10.39 -2.22 11.51
N LYS A 111 11.07 -1.09 11.41
CA LYS A 111 11.27 -0.16 12.54
C LYS A 111 10.01 0.66 12.86
N ALA A 112 9.25 1.03 11.84
CA ALA A 112 8.05 1.86 11.98
C ALA A 112 6.85 1.07 12.53
N PHE A 113 6.74 -0.22 12.17
CA PHE A 113 5.58 -1.05 12.49
C PHE A 113 5.92 -2.40 13.15
N GLY A 114 7.19 -2.77 13.22
CA GLY A 114 7.63 -3.94 13.96
C GLY A 114 7.53 -3.69 15.46
N LYS A 115 6.97 -4.68 16.16
CA LYS A 115 6.95 -4.74 17.63
C LYS A 115 8.32 -5.10 18.19
#